data_AF-A0A7C2Y736-F1
#
_entry.id   AF-A0A7C2Y736-F1
#
_cell.length_a   1.000
_cell.length_b   1.000
_cell.length_c   1.000
_cell.angle_alpha   90.00
_cell.angle_beta   90.00
_cell.angle_gamma   90.00
#
_symmetry.space_group_name_H-M   'P 1'
#
loop_
_entity.id
_entity.type
_entity.pdbx_description
1 polymer ?
#
loop_
_entity_poly.entity_id
_entity_poly.type
_entity_poly.pdbx_seq_one_letter_code
_entity_poly.pdbx_strand_id
1 'polypeptide(L)'
;MKLDLHVHIRRHYRLADIRRAVKAAGLDGIAITNFHNVTFAQYLRERIDDFLIIVGQEVESSAGHILAINIEEKIPDDLEPGETIRRIHAQGGAAILAHPYLGWNSILPHGRAQQLPFDAVEAFNYRAGPMLYPNFLAKIGLRNLPWPKVANTDSKELATIGLCYNEVSVKPAPLYTAKTTEEMIPAVLRCVRQGQIRRREERQRPNWNWFGANVSHFLFPQNYYRCFYCGDKIVFKICRRRYACVKCGRREARNMRCVRGHYVCSICRTKIAFETPEFLAYREQLERSSHVE
;
A
#
# COMPACT_ATOMS: atom_id res chain seq x y z
N MET A 1 5.44 6.11 18.84
CA MET A 1 5.18 6.53 17.45
C MET A 1 3.81 6.05 17.01
N LYS A 2 3.09 6.84 16.21
CA LYS A 2 1.83 6.50 15.55
C LYS A 2 2.09 6.21 14.07
N LEU A 3 1.77 4.99 13.64
CA LEU A 3 2.12 4.48 12.31
C LEU A 3 0.92 3.82 11.62
N ASP A 4 0.75 4.12 10.34
CA ASP A 4 -0.13 3.35 9.45
C ASP A 4 0.73 2.47 8.55
N LEU A 5 0.58 1.14 8.66
CA LEU A 5 1.44 0.18 7.97
C LEU A 5 0.87 -0.29 6.62
N HIS A 6 -0.26 0.28 6.18
CA HIS A 6 -0.89 -0.08 4.90
C HIS A 6 -1.46 1.16 4.22
N VAL A 7 -0.63 1.83 3.41
CA VAL A 7 -1.03 3.05 2.68
C VAL A 7 -0.61 2.96 1.20
N HIS A 8 -1.54 3.26 0.30
CA HIS A 8 -1.29 3.41 -1.13
C HIS A 8 -1.19 4.88 -1.52
N ILE A 9 -0.02 5.31 -1.99
CA ILE A 9 0.20 6.68 -2.48
C ILE A 9 0.29 6.68 -3.99
N ARG A 10 -0.56 7.50 -4.63
CA ARG A 10 -0.53 7.66 -6.09
C ARG A 10 0.58 8.60 -6.51
N ARG A 11 1.23 8.24 -7.63
CA ARG A 11 2.42 8.91 -8.18
C ARG A 11 2.20 10.34 -8.69
N HIS A 12 0.95 10.80 -8.77
CA HIS A 12 0.62 12.19 -9.15
C HIS A 12 0.39 13.11 -7.96
N TYR A 13 0.38 12.60 -6.72
CA TYR A 13 0.28 13.47 -5.56
C TYR A 13 1.58 14.25 -5.38
N ARG A 14 1.47 15.55 -5.11
CA ARG A 14 2.61 16.40 -4.80
C ARG A 14 3.12 16.07 -3.40
N LEU A 15 4.42 16.19 -3.18
CA LEU A 15 5.06 15.97 -1.86
C LEU A 15 4.36 16.77 -0.76
N ALA A 16 4.05 18.05 -1.02
CA ALA A 16 3.37 18.92 -0.07
C ALA A 16 1.97 18.41 0.34
N ASP A 17 1.23 17.79 -0.58
CA ASP A 17 -0.09 17.24 -0.28
C ASP A 17 0.02 15.98 0.59
N ILE A 18 1.02 15.13 0.33
CA ILE A 18 1.31 13.95 1.13
C ILE A 18 1.74 14.37 2.55
N ARG A 19 2.70 15.30 2.68
CA ARG A 19 3.16 15.81 3.98
C ARG A 19 2.02 16.40 4.79
N ARG A 20 1.18 17.21 4.15
CA ARG A 20 0.00 17.81 4.79
C ARG A 20 -0.98 16.75 5.29
N ALA A 21 -1.25 15.71 4.50
CA ALA A 21 -2.19 14.65 4.90
C ALA A 21 -1.68 13.86 6.12
N VAL A 22 -0.40 13.45 6.11
CA VAL A 22 0.20 12.68 7.22
C VAL A 22 0.28 13.52 8.50
N LYS A 23 0.68 14.80 8.39
CA LYS A 23 0.72 15.71 9.55
C LYS A 23 -0.66 16.04 10.10
N ALA A 24 -1.65 16.29 9.24
CA ALA A 24 -3.02 16.55 9.67
C ALA A 24 -3.63 15.34 10.40
N ALA A 25 -3.22 14.13 10.02
CA ALA A 25 -3.56 12.88 10.71
C ALA A 25 -2.81 12.68 12.04
N GLY A 26 -1.78 13.49 12.34
CA GLY A 26 -0.97 13.36 13.54
C GLY A 26 -0.17 12.05 13.60
N LEU A 27 0.20 11.50 12.44
CA LEU A 27 1.04 10.30 12.35
C LEU A 27 2.52 10.66 12.39
N ASP A 28 3.31 9.80 13.04
CA ASP A 28 4.77 9.90 13.07
C ASP A 28 5.42 9.20 11.87
N GLY A 29 4.63 8.45 11.09
CA GLY A 29 5.10 7.75 9.90
C GLY A 29 4.06 6.88 9.22
N ILE A 30 4.39 6.43 8.01
CA ILE A 30 3.58 5.55 7.19
C ILE A 30 4.45 4.49 6.50
N ALA A 31 3.91 3.29 6.30
CA ALA A 31 4.45 2.34 5.34
C ALA A 31 3.68 2.48 4.03
N ILE A 32 4.43 2.73 2.94
CA ILE A 32 3.84 2.88 1.61
C ILE A 32 3.92 1.52 0.92
N THR A 33 2.77 0.86 0.79
CA THR A 33 2.64 -0.52 0.32
C THR A 33 1.93 -0.58 -1.03
N ASN A 34 2.39 0.20 -1.99
CA ASN A 34 1.80 0.20 -3.33
C ASN A 34 1.91 -1.18 -3.99
N PHE A 35 0.91 -1.55 -4.78
CA PHE A 35 1.00 -2.76 -5.60
C PHE A 35 2.11 -2.66 -6.65
N HIS A 36 2.79 -3.79 -6.87
CA HIS A 36 3.74 -4.01 -7.95
C HIS A 36 4.94 -3.05 -8.01
N ASN A 37 5.21 -2.26 -6.96
CA ASN A 37 6.25 -1.24 -6.98
C ASN A 37 6.68 -0.78 -5.59
N VAL A 38 8.00 -0.57 -5.43
CA VAL A 38 8.62 0.08 -4.26
C VAL A 38 9.26 1.44 -4.59
N THR A 39 9.57 1.69 -5.86
CA THR A 39 10.29 2.87 -6.35
C THR A 39 9.69 4.20 -5.94
N PHE A 40 8.35 4.32 -5.95
CA PHE A 40 7.73 5.58 -5.54
C PHE A 40 7.86 5.82 -4.03
N ALA A 41 7.84 4.76 -3.22
CA ALA A 41 8.09 4.89 -1.79
C ALA A 41 9.55 5.26 -1.50
N GLN A 42 10.51 4.71 -2.26
CA GLN A 42 11.93 5.08 -2.18
C GLN A 42 12.14 6.57 -2.53
N TYR A 43 11.55 7.02 -3.65
CA TYR A 43 11.54 8.43 -4.04
C TYR A 43 11.03 9.36 -2.94
N LEU A 44 9.94 8.97 -2.26
CA LEU A 44 9.37 9.75 -1.17
C LEU A 44 10.26 9.74 0.07
N ARG A 45 10.84 8.59 0.44
CA ARG A 45 11.76 8.43 1.58
C ARG A 45 12.97 9.36 1.46
N GLU A 46 13.49 9.58 0.26
CA GLU A 46 14.62 10.49 0.01
C GLU A 46 14.27 11.98 0.15
N ARG A 47 12.98 12.35 0.09
CA ARG A 47 12.53 13.75 -0.04
C ARG A 47 11.62 14.21 1.10
N ILE A 48 11.27 13.30 1.99
CA ILE A 48 10.41 13.56 3.13
C ILE A 48 11.13 13.04 4.37
N ASP A 49 11.45 13.96 5.25
CA ASP A 49 12.30 13.78 6.43
C ASP A 49 11.59 14.17 7.72
N ASP A 50 10.34 14.64 7.67
CA ASP A 50 9.58 15.12 8.83
C ASP A 50 8.63 14.07 9.42
N PHE A 51 8.56 12.88 8.82
CA PHE A 51 7.94 11.67 9.37
C PHE A 51 8.58 10.43 8.74
N LEU A 52 8.45 9.28 9.41
CA LEU A 52 9.03 8.02 8.92
C LEU A 52 8.31 7.55 7.65
N ILE A 53 9.06 7.29 6.58
CA ILE A 53 8.56 6.54 5.42
C ILE A 53 9.20 5.15 5.41
N ILE A 54 8.39 4.13 5.61
CA ILE A 54 8.79 2.73 5.45
C ILE A 54 8.45 2.29 4.03
N VAL A 55 9.46 1.86 3.28
CA VAL A 55 9.26 1.32 1.93
C VAL A 55 8.63 -0.07 2.03
N GLY A 56 7.58 -0.31 1.26
CA GLY A 56 6.91 -1.60 1.23
C GLY A 56 6.18 -1.88 -0.06
N GLN A 57 5.52 -3.03 -0.10
CA GLN A 57 4.69 -3.48 -1.21
C GLN A 57 3.51 -4.29 -0.67
N GLU A 58 2.29 -4.04 -1.16
CA GLU A 58 1.22 -5.02 -1.04
C GLU A 58 1.41 -6.04 -2.18
N VAL A 59 1.93 -7.21 -1.82
CA VAL A 59 2.22 -8.31 -2.76
C VAL A 59 0.95 -9.09 -2.97
N GLU A 60 0.58 -9.29 -4.24
CA GLU A 60 -0.52 -10.17 -4.60
C GLU A 60 0.04 -11.59 -4.77
N SER A 61 0.02 -12.38 -3.71
CA SER A 61 0.42 -13.78 -3.76
C SER A 61 -0.68 -14.65 -4.39
N SER A 62 -0.35 -15.88 -4.76
CA SER A 62 -1.29 -16.88 -5.28
C SER A 62 -2.49 -17.17 -4.37
N ALA A 63 -2.40 -16.91 -3.06
CA ALA A 63 -3.47 -17.16 -2.10
C ALA A 63 -4.05 -15.90 -1.45
N GLY A 64 -3.57 -14.70 -1.82
CA GLY A 64 -4.04 -13.44 -1.24
C GLY A 64 -2.97 -12.39 -1.02
N HIS A 65 -3.31 -11.32 -0.31
CA HIS A 65 -2.42 -10.17 -0.17
C HIS A 65 -1.51 -10.28 1.07
N ILE A 66 -0.24 -9.94 0.88
CA ILE A 66 0.77 -9.90 1.93
C ILE A 66 1.45 -8.54 1.88
N LEU A 67 1.50 -7.82 2.99
CA LEU A 67 2.30 -6.60 3.08
C LEU A 67 3.75 -6.97 3.34
N ALA A 68 4.61 -6.64 2.38
CA ALA A 68 6.04 -6.61 2.53
C ALA A 68 6.45 -5.25 3.10
N ILE A 69 6.91 -5.20 4.34
CA ILE A 69 7.32 -3.97 5.02
C ILE A 69 8.84 -3.94 5.13
N ASN A 70 9.45 -2.79 4.85
CA ASN A 70 10.90 -2.59 4.83
C ASN A 70 11.62 -3.50 3.84
N ILE A 71 11.25 -3.37 2.56
CA ILE A 71 11.92 -4.04 1.43
C ILE A 71 12.55 -2.99 0.51
N GLU A 72 13.61 -3.38 -0.18
CA GLU A 72 14.32 -2.54 -1.16
C GLU A 72 14.01 -2.95 -2.60
N GLU A 73 13.77 -4.23 -2.82
CA GLU A 73 13.44 -4.79 -4.12
C GLU A 73 12.00 -5.30 -4.16
N LYS A 74 11.34 -5.11 -5.31
CA LYS A 74 9.99 -5.61 -5.55
C LYS A 74 9.96 -7.14 -5.40
N ILE A 75 8.98 -7.64 -4.63
CA ILE A 75 8.63 -9.06 -4.61
C ILE A 75 7.73 -9.39 -5.81
N PRO A 76 8.02 -10.44 -6.60
CA PRO A 76 7.13 -10.88 -7.66
C PRO A 76 5.75 -11.28 -7.14
N ASP A 77 4.72 -10.99 -7.92
CA ASP A 77 3.35 -11.39 -7.64
C ASP A 77 3.12 -12.86 -8.04
N ASP A 78 1.97 -13.42 -7.67
CA ASP A 78 1.52 -14.78 -7.95
C ASP A 78 2.41 -15.90 -7.35
N LEU A 79 3.38 -15.55 -6.51
CA LEU A 79 4.18 -16.51 -5.75
C LEU A 79 3.34 -17.23 -4.69
N GLU A 80 3.79 -18.42 -4.28
CA GLU A 80 3.26 -19.09 -3.09
C GLU A 80 3.51 -18.24 -1.84
N PRO A 81 2.55 -18.11 -0.90
CA PRO A 81 2.68 -17.26 0.28
C PRO A 81 3.96 -17.51 1.09
N GLY A 82 4.37 -18.77 1.26
CA GLY A 82 5.60 -19.13 1.98
C GLY A 82 6.86 -18.58 1.29
N GLU A 83 6.90 -18.64 -0.04
CA GLU A 83 7.99 -18.07 -0.84
C GLU A 83 7.96 -16.54 -0.81
N THR A 84 6.78 -15.92 -0.88
CA THR A 84 6.61 -14.48 -0.69
C THR A 84 7.19 -14.04 0.65
N ILE A 85 6.82 -14.70 1.75
CA ILE A 85 7.32 -14.36 3.09
C ILE A 85 8.84 -14.55 3.18
N ARG A 86 9.36 -15.66 2.65
CA ARG A 86 10.80 -15.93 2.64
C ARG A 86 11.59 -14.82 1.94
N ARG A 87 11.11 -14.31 0.79
CA ARG A 87 11.76 -13.20 0.07
C ARG A 87 11.67 -11.87 0.82
N ILE A 88 10.57 -11.63 1.54
CA ILE A 88 10.43 -10.44 2.40
C ILE A 88 11.47 -10.51 3.53
N HIS A 89 11.57 -11.65 4.21
CA HIS A 89 12.52 -11.85 5.31
C HIS A 89 13.98 -11.81 4.84
N ALA A 90 14.27 -12.29 3.63
CA ALA A 90 15.60 -12.21 3.04
C ALA A 90 16.11 -10.76 2.87
N GLN A 91 15.20 -9.79 2.75
CA GLN A 91 15.51 -8.36 2.71
C GLN A 91 15.50 -7.71 4.12
N GLY A 92 15.37 -8.48 5.20
CA GLY A 92 15.22 -7.97 6.57
C GLY A 92 13.84 -7.38 6.87
N GLY A 93 12.89 -7.49 5.93
CA GLY A 93 11.54 -6.97 6.05
C GLY A 93 10.63 -7.77 6.98
N ALA A 94 9.41 -7.26 7.19
CA ALA A 94 8.35 -7.96 7.91
C ALA A 94 7.18 -8.26 6.97
N ALA A 95 6.65 -9.48 7.07
CA ALA A 95 5.48 -9.94 6.32
C ALA A 95 4.22 -9.83 7.20
N ILE A 96 3.29 -8.97 6.79
CA ILE A 96 2.01 -8.80 7.47
C ILE A 96 0.91 -9.39 6.60
N LEU A 97 0.11 -10.29 7.16
CA LEU A 97 -1.07 -10.83 6.49
C LEU A 97 -2.12 -9.72 6.32
N ALA A 98 -2.35 -9.27 5.08
CA ALA A 98 -3.25 -8.16 4.77
C ALA A 98 -4.72 -8.62 4.80
N HIS A 99 -5.57 -7.77 5.38
CA HIS A 99 -7.05 -7.86 5.43
C HIS A 99 -7.63 -9.27 5.14
N PRO A 100 -7.37 -10.28 5.98
CA PRO A 100 -7.46 -11.69 5.59
C PRO A 100 -8.89 -12.27 5.51
N TYR A 101 -9.89 -11.40 5.56
CA TYR A 101 -11.30 -11.72 5.35
C TYR A 101 -11.93 -10.84 4.26
N LEU A 102 -11.15 -10.02 3.55
CA LEU A 102 -11.61 -9.09 2.53
C LEU A 102 -11.44 -9.70 1.11
N GLY A 103 -12.54 -10.18 0.52
CA GLY A 103 -12.58 -10.66 -0.88
C GLY A 103 -12.40 -12.17 -1.06
N TRP A 104 -12.40 -12.62 -2.33
CA TRP A 104 -12.30 -14.05 -2.72
C TRP A 104 -10.90 -14.66 -2.50
N ASN A 105 -9.84 -13.85 -2.42
CA ASN A 105 -8.45 -14.30 -2.28
C ASN A 105 -7.97 -14.20 -0.83
N SER A 106 -8.76 -14.66 0.13
CA SER A 106 -8.39 -14.54 1.54
C SER A 106 -7.57 -15.76 1.96
N ILE A 107 -6.42 -15.53 2.62
CA ILE A 107 -5.44 -16.60 2.93
C ILE A 107 -5.96 -17.53 4.06
N LEU A 108 -6.88 -17.04 4.91
CA LEU A 108 -7.33 -17.72 6.13
C LEU A 108 -8.31 -18.91 5.97
N PRO A 109 -9.31 -18.90 5.07
CA PRO A 109 -10.28 -19.99 4.92
C PRO A 109 -9.64 -21.34 4.56
N HIS A 110 -8.39 -21.36 4.09
CA HIS A 110 -7.69 -22.59 3.69
C HIS A 110 -6.84 -23.23 4.79
N GLY A 111 -6.78 -22.66 6.01
CA GLY A 111 -6.01 -23.20 7.15
C GLY A 111 -4.48 -23.16 7.01
N ARG A 112 -3.95 -23.10 5.78
CA ARG A 112 -2.51 -23.05 5.47
C ARG A 112 -1.83 -21.78 5.96
N ALA A 113 -2.56 -20.67 6.09
CA ALA A 113 -2.02 -19.41 6.60
C ALA A 113 -1.36 -19.58 7.98
N GLN A 114 -1.97 -20.37 8.86
CA GLN A 114 -1.56 -20.49 10.27
C GLN A 114 -0.18 -21.12 10.46
N GLN A 115 0.29 -21.85 9.44
CA GLN A 115 1.60 -22.49 9.41
C GLN A 115 2.69 -21.59 8.81
N LEU A 116 2.30 -20.44 8.25
CA LEU A 116 3.22 -19.52 7.61
C LEU A 116 3.83 -18.55 8.63
N PRO A 117 5.11 -18.18 8.47
CA PRO A 117 5.83 -17.34 9.42
C PRO A 117 5.49 -15.85 9.24
N PHE A 118 4.21 -15.47 9.33
CA PHE A 118 3.80 -14.07 9.35
C PHE A 118 4.27 -13.37 10.63
N ASP A 119 4.77 -12.14 10.49
CA ASP A 119 5.20 -11.30 11.61
C ASP A 119 4.03 -10.63 12.32
N ALA A 120 2.94 -10.36 11.58
CA ALA A 120 1.70 -9.79 12.10
C ALA A 120 0.52 -10.08 11.16
N VAL A 121 -0.68 -9.75 11.62
CA VAL A 121 -1.92 -9.83 10.84
C VAL A 121 -2.74 -8.56 10.99
N GLU A 122 -3.31 -8.11 9.88
CA GLU A 122 -4.23 -6.98 9.86
C GLU A 122 -5.60 -7.40 10.43
N ALA A 123 -5.81 -7.11 11.72
CA ALA A 123 -7.03 -7.47 12.44
C ALA A 123 -8.15 -6.44 12.24
N PHE A 124 -7.81 -5.26 11.75
CA PHE A 124 -8.76 -4.24 11.37
C PHE A 124 -8.24 -3.48 10.14
N ASN A 125 -9.07 -3.39 9.11
CA ASN A 125 -8.79 -2.61 7.91
C ASN A 125 -9.87 -1.55 7.74
N TYR A 126 -9.48 -0.27 7.67
CA TYR A 126 -10.46 0.83 7.57
C TYR A 126 -11.25 0.77 6.26
N ARG A 127 -10.62 0.45 5.13
CA ARG A 127 -11.29 0.33 3.83
C ARG A 127 -12.34 -0.80 3.82
N ALA A 128 -12.12 -1.86 4.60
CA ALA A 128 -13.10 -2.93 4.81
C ALA A 128 -14.37 -2.47 5.58
N GLY A 129 -14.43 -1.21 6.03
CA GLY A 129 -15.44 -0.62 6.91
C GLY A 129 -16.95 -0.85 6.63
N PRO A 130 -17.49 -1.13 5.41
CA PRO A 130 -18.93 -1.44 5.27
C PRO A 130 -19.23 -2.90 5.50
N MET A 131 -18.19 -3.70 5.36
CA MET A 131 -18.18 -5.11 5.53
C MET A 131 -17.88 -5.33 7.02
N LEU A 132 -18.85 -4.95 7.87
CA LEU A 132 -18.84 -5.28 9.31
C LEU A 132 -18.42 -6.75 9.48
N TYR A 133 -18.82 -7.61 8.55
CA TYR A 133 -18.48 -9.01 8.47
C TYR A 133 -16.96 -9.31 8.43
N PRO A 134 -16.12 -8.89 7.45
CA PRO A 134 -14.67 -9.08 7.49
C PRO A 134 -13.95 -8.61 8.75
N ASN A 135 -14.19 -7.38 9.24
CA ASN A 135 -13.53 -6.91 10.46
C ASN A 135 -14.06 -7.64 11.71
N PHE A 136 -15.33 -8.08 11.71
CA PHE A 136 -15.90 -8.93 12.75
C PHE A 136 -15.32 -10.35 12.73
N LEU A 137 -15.20 -10.96 11.55
CA LEU A 137 -14.53 -12.24 11.34
C LEU A 137 -13.06 -12.17 11.73
N ALA A 138 -12.36 -11.09 11.40
CA ALA A 138 -11.00 -10.85 11.83
C ALA A 138 -10.91 -10.80 13.36
N LYS A 139 -11.82 -10.07 14.02
CA LYS A 139 -11.87 -10.00 15.48
C LYS A 139 -12.09 -11.37 16.14
N ILE A 140 -12.91 -12.24 15.55
CA ILE A 140 -13.20 -13.57 16.08
C ILE A 140 -12.11 -14.58 15.71
N GLY A 141 -11.85 -14.75 14.42
CA GLY A 141 -10.97 -15.80 13.88
C GLY A 141 -9.48 -15.57 14.15
N LEU A 142 -9.05 -14.33 14.45
CA LEU A 142 -7.67 -14.04 14.84
C LEU A 142 -7.44 -14.06 16.37
N ARG A 143 -8.50 -14.21 17.17
CA ARG A 143 -8.43 -14.06 18.64
C ARG A 143 -7.43 -15.03 19.27
N ASN A 144 -7.41 -16.27 18.80
CA ASN A 144 -6.58 -17.35 19.34
C ASN A 144 -5.31 -17.59 18.51
N LEU A 145 -5.06 -16.80 17.46
CA LEU A 145 -3.85 -16.94 16.65
C LEU A 145 -2.68 -16.21 17.31
N PRO A 146 -1.46 -16.76 17.20
CA PRO A 146 -0.28 -16.23 17.89
C PRO A 146 0.23 -14.91 17.29
N TRP A 147 -0.22 -14.55 16.08
CA TRP A 147 0.29 -13.36 15.41
C TRP A 147 -0.10 -12.06 16.14
N PRO A 148 0.84 -11.12 16.26
CA PRO A 148 0.55 -9.73 16.56
C PRO A 148 -0.55 -9.17 15.65
N LYS A 149 -1.45 -8.38 16.25
CA LYS A 149 -2.56 -7.76 15.51
C LYS A 149 -2.19 -6.31 15.22
N VAL A 150 -2.31 -5.90 13.96
CA VAL A 150 -2.20 -4.50 13.53
C VAL A 150 -3.54 -3.99 12.98
N ALA A 151 -3.68 -2.67 12.91
CA ALA A 151 -4.84 -2.02 12.32
C ALA A 151 -4.38 -0.94 11.34
N ASN A 152 -4.79 -1.02 10.08
CA ASN A 152 -4.32 -0.11 9.03
C ASN A 152 -5.46 0.40 8.16
N THR A 153 -5.18 1.45 7.37
CA THR A 153 -6.24 2.08 6.58
C THR A 153 -6.50 1.41 5.23
N ASP A 154 -5.46 0.87 4.57
CA ASP A 154 -5.47 0.56 3.13
C ASP A 154 -5.96 1.78 2.32
N SER A 155 -5.40 2.93 2.70
CA SER A 155 -5.77 4.23 2.13
C SER A 155 -5.35 4.29 0.67
N LYS A 156 -6.28 4.69 -0.21
CA LYS A 156 -6.02 4.98 -1.64
C LYS A 156 -6.21 6.46 -1.98
N GLU A 157 -6.64 7.25 -1.02
CA GLU A 157 -6.86 8.69 -1.10
C GLU A 157 -6.21 9.33 0.12
N LEU A 158 -5.62 10.52 -0.04
CA LEU A 158 -4.92 11.21 1.06
C LEU A 158 -5.84 11.51 2.26
N ALA A 159 -7.12 11.74 2.01
CA ALA A 159 -8.10 12.08 3.05
C ALA A 159 -8.42 10.92 4.02
N THR A 160 -8.06 9.68 3.69
CA THR A 160 -8.31 8.52 4.56
C THR A 160 -7.13 8.11 5.41
N ILE A 161 -5.95 8.72 5.19
CA ILE A 161 -4.75 8.46 5.97
C ILE A 161 -5.02 8.86 7.43
N GLY A 162 -4.66 7.98 8.37
CA GLY A 162 -4.77 8.25 9.80
C GLY A 162 -6.13 7.95 10.45
N LEU A 163 -7.14 7.54 9.67
CA LEU A 163 -8.41 7.05 10.23
C LEU A 163 -8.25 5.71 10.96
N CYS A 164 -7.10 5.07 10.81
CA CYS A 164 -6.68 3.91 11.58
C CYS A 164 -5.16 3.92 11.68
N TYR A 165 -4.60 3.53 12.82
CA TYR A 165 -3.15 3.47 13.01
C TYR A 165 -2.75 2.60 14.19
N ASN A 166 -1.45 2.39 14.32
CA ASN A 166 -0.79 1.59 15.34
C ASN A 166 0.10 2.50 16.18
N GLU A 167 -0.08 2.49 17.50
CA GLU A 167 0.86 3.09 18.44
C GLU A 167 1.92 2.05 18.82
N VAL A 168 3.19 2.36 18.54
CA VAL A 168 4.35 1.55 18.92
C VAL A 168 5.22 2.28 19.95
N SER A 169 5.83 1.54 20.86
CA SER A 169 6.67 2.06 21.95
C SER A 169 8.08 2.49 21.50
N VAL A 170 8.16 3.17 20.36
CA VAL A 170 9.38 3.79 19.83
C VAL A 170 9.18 5.31 19.89
N LYS A 171 10.20 6.05 20.32
CA LYS A 171 10.16 7.53 20.35
C LYS A 171 10.46 8.06 18.95
N PRO A 172 9.62 8.95 18.37
CA PRO A 172 9.91 9.53 17.06
C PRO A 172 11.19 10.37 17.09
N ALA A 173 11.93 10.35 15.99
CA ALA A 173 13.00 11.31 15.76
C ALA A 173 12.44 12.66 15.31
N PRO A 174 13.14 13.78 15.57
CA PRO A 174 12.75 15.09 15.05
C PRO A 174 12.84 15.15 13.51
N LEU A 175 13.82 14.46 12.92
CA LEU A 175 14.01 14.32 11.48
C LEU A 175 14.49 12.89 11.12
N TYR A 176 14.14 12.45 9.92
CA TYR A 176 14.42 11.13 9.38
C TYR A 176 15.49 11.23 8.28
N THR A 177 16.75 11.10 8.68
CA THR A 177 17.90 10.93 7.78
C THR A 177 18.06 9.45 7.44
N ALA A 178 19.00 9.12 6.53
CA ALA A 178 19.30 7.72 6.21
C ALA A 178 19.67 6.92 7.49
N LYS A 179 20.59 7.45 8.30
CA LYS A 179 21.02 6.84 9.55
C LYS A 179 19.88 6.67 10.56
N THR A 180 19.08 7.71 10.81
CA THR A 180 17.99 7.59 11.80
C THR A 180 16.89 6.64 11.31
N THR A 181 16.68 6.57 9.99
CA THR A 181 15.76 5.61 9.38
C THR A 181 16.26 4.17 9.55
N GLU A 182 17.53 3.91 9.28
CA GLU A 182 18.18 2.59 9.46
C GLU A 182 18.15 2.10 10.91
N GLU A 183 18.27 2.99 11.89
CA GLU A 183 18.18 2.63 13.32
C GLU A 183 16.72 2.37 13.74
N MET A 184 15.78 3.17 13.23
CA MET A 184 14.42 3.24 13.76
C MET A 184 13.46 2.22 13.12
N ILE A 185 13.63 1.90 11.83
CA ILE A 185 12.79 0.87 11.19
C ILE A 185 12.95 -0.50 11.88
N PRO A 186 14.16 -1.02 12.14
CA PRO A 186 14.31 -2.28 12.87
C PRO A 186 13.67 -2.25 14.26
N ALA A 187 13.71 -1.10 14.97
CA ALA A 187 13.04 -0.95 16.25
C ALA A 187 11.51 -1.05 16.12
N VAL A 188 10.93 -0.40 15.11
CA VAL A 188 9.50 -0.50 14.79
C VAL A 188 9.12 -1.95 14.45
N LEU A 189 9.89 -2.62 13.58
CA LEU A 189 9.62 -4.01 13.19
C LEU A 189 9.73 -4.98 14.37
N ARG A 190 10.66 -4.76 15.30
CA ARG A 190 10.73 -5.53 16.55
C ARG A 190 9.45 -5.37 17.38
N CYS A 191 8.94 -4.14 17.55
CA CYS A 191 7.68 -3.92 18.26
C CYS A 191 6.49 -4.60 17.55
N VAL A 192 6.46 -4.60 16.21
CA VAL A 192 5.45 -5.33 15.42
C VAL A 192 5.52 -6.82 15.71
N ARG A 193 6.68 -7.44 15.55
CA ARG A 193 6.91 -8.88 15.77
C ARG A 193 6.59 -9.33 17.19
N GLN A 194 6.86 -8.49 18.18
CA GLN A 194 6.61 -8.78 19.59
C GLN A 194 5.17 -8.44 20.03
N GLY A 195 4.34 -7.89 19.14
CA GLY A 195 2.99 -7.46 19.50
C GLY A 195 2.93 -6.30 20.48
N GLN A 196 4.02 -5.52 20.60
CA GLN A 196 4.10 -4.30 21.40
C GLN A 196 3.43 -3.13 20.67
N ILE A 197 2.15 -3.32 20.33
CA ILE A 197 1.35 -2.42 19.51
C ILE A 197 0.01 -2.16 20.18
N ARG A 198 -0.36 -0.90 20.28
CA ARG A 198 -1.72 -0.49 20.61
C ARG A 198 -2.44 0.01 19.35
N ARG A 199 -3.42 -0.76 18.88
CA ARG A 199 -4.24 -0.41 17.72
C ARG A 199 -5.21 0.74 18.05
N ARG A 200 -5.36 1.69 17.13
CA ARG A 200 -6.40 2.73 17.16
C ARG A 200 -7.29 2.55 15.93
N GLU A 201 -8.53 2.13 16.20
CA GLU A 201 -9.53 1.79 15.20
C GLU A 201 -10.61 2.89 15.22
N GLU A 202 -10.63 3.80 14.25
CA GLU A 202 -11.77 4.71 14.14
C GLU A 202 -12.94 3.95 13.50
N ARG A 203 -13.98 3.71 14.29
CA ARG A 203 -15.20 3.08 13.80
C ARG A 203 -15.92 4.07 12.89
N GLN A 204 -16.12 3.67 11.65
CA GLN A 204 -16.89 4.48 10.70
C GLN A 204 -18.31 4.73 11.20
N ARG A 205 -18.78 5.96 10.99
CA ARG A 205 -20.19 6.22 10.76
C ARG A 205 -20.39 6.23 9.23
N PRO A 206 -21.05 5.23 8.63
CA PRO A 206 -21.18 5.17 7.18
C PRO A 206 -21.90 6.43 6.65
N ASN A 207 -21.38 7.04 5.58
CA ASN A 207 -22.07 8.10 4.85
C ASN A 207 -22.32 7.69 3.39
N TRP A 208 -23.29 8.35 2.75
CA TRP A 208 -23.81 7.98 1.42
C TRP A 208 -22.77 8.04 0.29
N ASN A 209 -21.85 9.02 0.33
CA ASN A 209 -20.78 9.14 -0.67
C ASN A 209 -19.82 7.94 -0.62
N TRP A 210 -19.54 7.45 0.58
CA TRP A 210 -18.69 6.29 0.79
C TRP A 210 -19.41 4.98 0.43
N PHE A 211 -20.73 4.87 0.66
CA PHE A 211 -21.52 3.70 0.27
C PHE A 211 -21.51 3.51 -1.25
N GLY A 212 -21.74 4.59 -2.02
CA GLY A 212 -21.71 4.55 -3.48
C GLY A 212 -20.35 4.17 -4.08
N ALA A 213 -19.24 4.62 -3.48
CA ALA A 213 -17.89 4.27 -3.93
C ALA A 213 -17.56 2.79 -3.74
N ASN A 214 -18.03 2.16 -2.65
CA ASN A 214 -17.69 0.78 -2.29
C ASN A 214 -18.60 -0.28 -2.92
N VAL A 215 -19.90 -0.02 -3.08
CA VAL A 215 -20.83 -0.95 -3.76
C VAL A 215 -20.37 -1.22 -5.21
N SER A 216 -19.82 -0.20 -5.87
CA SER A 216 -19.27 -0.32 -7.22
C SER A 216 -18.08 -1.30 -7.34
N HIS A 217 -17.33 -1.52 -6.25
CA HIS A 217 -16.17 -2.43 -6.25
C HIS A 217 -16.58 -3.90 -6.15
N PHE A 218 -17.75 -4.18 -5.55
CA PHE A 218 -18.25 -5.53 -5.30
C PHE A 218 -19.10 -6.07 -6.46
N LEU A 219 -19.90 -5.21 -7.10
CA LEU A 219 -20.76 -5.59 -8.22
C LEU A 219 -20.00 -5.84 -9.53
N PHE A 220 -18.75 -5.36 -9.63
CA PHE A 220 -17.96 -5.44 -10.85
C PHE A 220 -16.57 -6.00 -10.52
N PRO A 221 -16.41 -7.35 -10.47
CA PRO A 221 -15.10 -7.97 -10.32
C PRO A 221 -14.13 -7.38 -11.35
N GLN A 222 -12.93 -7.00 -10.90
CA GLN A 222 -11.97 -6.36 -11.78
C GLN A 222 -11.45 -7.37 -12.79
N ASN A 223 -11.92 -7.28 -14.04
CA ASN A 223 -11.27 -7.99 -15.14
C ASN A 223 -9.88 -7.41 -15.35
N TYR A 224 -8.85 -8.17 -14.98
CA TYR A 224 -7.46 -7.76 -15.08
C TYR A 224 -6.95 -8.02 -16.49
N TYR A 225 -6.89 -6.96 -17.31
CA TYR A 225 -6.11 -7.00 -18.55
C TYR A 225 -4.65 -6.67 -18.23
N ARG A 226 -3.68 -7.34 -18.87
CA ARG A 226 -2.29 -6.91 -18.79
C ARG A 226 -2.10 -5.63 -19.58
N CYS A 227 -1.41 -4.67 -18.99
CA CYS A 227 -0.98 -3.48 -19.69
C CYS A 227 -0.01 -3.90 -20.78
N PHE A 228 -0.41 -3.73 -22.03
CA PHE A 228 0.40 -4.04 -23.21
C PHE A 228 1.83 -3.46 -23.15
N TYR A 229 2.03 -2.37 -22.40
CA TYR A 229 3.31 -1.68 -22.33
C TYR A 229 4.23 -2.10 -21.19
N CYS A 230 3.68 -2.41 -20.00
CA CYS A 230 4.52 -2.71 -18.83
C CYS A 230 4.22 -4.08 -18.20
N GLY A 231 3.32 -4.85 -18.81
CA GLY A 231 2.89 -6.16 -18.31
C GLY A 231 1.99 -6.10 -17.06
N ASP A 232 1.99 -5.00 -16.32
CA ASP A 232 1.23 -4.82 -15.07
C ASP A 232 -0.28 -4.69 -15.30
N LYS A 233 -1.07 -4.87 -14.24
CA LYS A 233 -2.53 -4.91 -14.30
C LYS A 233 -3.18 -3.59 -14.75
N ILE A 234 -4.24 -3.70 -15.55
CA ILE A 234 -5.17 -2.62 -15.87
C ILE A 234 -6.38 -2.71 -14.95
N VAL A 235 -6.76 -1.56 -14.40
CA VAL A 235 -7.95 -1.37 -13.57
C VAL A 235 -9.03 -0.68 -14.39
N PHE A 236 -10.22 -1.28 -14.41
CA PHE A 236 -11.44 -0.67 -14.96
C PHE A 236 -12.21 0.08 -13.85
N LYS A 237 -12.77 1.25 -14.19
CA LYS A 237 -13.66 2.04 -13.32
C LYS A 237 -14.90 2.47 -14.09
N ILE A 238 -16.06 2.35 -13.46
CA ILE A 238 -17.35 2.77 -14.05
C ILE A 238 -17.39 4.28 -14.27
N CYS A 239 -16.98 5.06 -13.27
CA CYS A 239 -16.88 6.50 -13.39
C CYS A 239 -15.62 6.90 -14.16
N ARG A 240 -15.81 7.56 -15.31
CA ARG A 240 -14.72 8.09 -16.12
C ARG A 240 -13.98 9.20 -15.36
N ARG A 241 -12.66 9.13 -15.28
CA ARG A 241 -11.83 10.25 -14.80
C ARG A 241 -11.19 10.95 -16.00
N ARG A 242 -11.02 12.27 -15.91
CA ARG A 242 -10.31 13.05 -16.94
C ARG A 242 -8.81 12.98 -16.69
N TYR A 243 -8.07 12.64 -17.73
CA TYR A 243 -6.62 12.54 -17.73
C TYR A 243 -6.06 13.50 -18.77
N ALA A 244 -5.05 14.29 -18.40
CA ALA A 244 -4.35 15.19 -19.30
C ALA A 244 -3.19 14.45 -19.98
N CYS A 245 -3.09 14.60 -21.30
CA CYS A 245 -2.01 14.04 -22.08
C CYS A 245 -0.78 14.96 -21.94
N VAL A 246 0.29 14.54 -21.28
CA VAL A 246 1.59 15.26 -21.25
C VAL A 246 2.15 15.60 -22.65
N LYS A 247 1.86 14.83 -23.71
CA LYS A 247 2.37 15.09 -25.07
C LYS A 247 1.58 16.19 -25.81
N CYS A 248 0.24 16.16 -25.76
CA CYS A 248 -0.60 17.10 -26.52
C CYS A 248 -1.49 18.01 -25.65
N GLY A 249 -1.38 17.93 -24.32
CA GLY A 249 -2.22 18.64 -23.36
C GLY A 249 -3.68 18.17 -23.26
N ARG A 250 -4.16 17.34 -24.20
CA ARG A 250 -5.58 16.98 -24.29
C ARG A 250 -6.09 16.26 -23.05
N ARG A 251 -7.23 16.71 -22.53
CA ARG A 251 -7.92 16.09 -21.40
C ARG A 251 -9.01 15.15 -21.88
N GLU A 252 -8.85 13.86 -21.61
CA GLU A 252 -9.79 12.81 -22.06
C GLU A 252 -10.34 12.02 -20.88
N ALA A 253 -11.63 11.70 -20.93
CA ALA A 253 -12.28 10.87 -19.93
C ALA A 253 -12.01 9.39 -20.23
N ARG A 254 -11.37 8.66 -19.29
CA ARG A 254 -11.08 7.24 -19.41
C ARG A 254 -11.64 6.44 -18.23
N ASN A 255 -12.05 5.22 -18.53
CA ASN A 255 -12.49 4.19 -17.59
C ASN A 255 -11.43 3.11 -17.35
N MET A 256 -10.40 2.98 -18.20
CA MET A 256 -9.31 2.02 -18.04
C MET A 256 -7.98 2.72 -17.79
N ARG A 257 -7.21 2.19 -16.84
CA ARG A 257 -5.83 2.64 -16.58
C ARG A 257 -4.97 1.51 -16.04
N CYS A 258 -3.69 1.49 -16.40
CA CYS A 258 -2.71 0.67 -15.71
C CYS A 258 -2.51 1.15 -14.26
N VAL A 259 -2.20 0.22 -13.36
CA VAL A 259 -1.77 0.51 -11.97
C VAL A 259 -0.55 1.45 -11.90
N ARG A 260 0.36 1.39 -12.88
CA ARG A 260 1.46 2.37 -13.05
C ARG A 260 1.02 3.72 -13.63
N GLY A 261 -0.27 3.95 -13.82
CA GLY A 261 -0.82 5.21 -14.33
C GLY A 261 -0.78 5.37 -15.85
N HIS A 262 -0.47 4.31 -16.61
CA HIS A 262 -0.58 4.33 -18.07
C HIS A 262 -2.04 4.36 -18.53
N TYR A 263 -2.33 5.19 -19.52
CA TYR A 263 -3.56 5.13 -20.31
C TYR A 263 -3.22 5.52 -21.76
N VAL A 264 -4.08 5.14 -22.70
CA VAL A 264 -3.88 5.45 -24.13
C VAL A 264 -4.61 6.75 -24.47
N CYS A 265 -3.87 7.77 -24.91
CA CYS A 265 -4.44 8.99 -25.51
C CYS A 265 -5.01 8.66 -26.90
N SER A 266 -6.23 9.13 -27.21
CA SER A 266 -6.90 8.77 -28.47
C SER A 266 -6.24 9.37 -29.71
N ILE A 267 -5.63 10.56 -29.56
CA ILE A 267 -4.94 11.25 -30.65
C ILE A 267 -3.51 10.73 -30.77
N CYS A 268 -2.74 10.86 -29.70
CA CYS A 268 -1.31 10.63 -29.80
C CYS A 268 -0.99 9.14 -29.96
N ARG A 269 -1.93 8.24 -29.61
CA ARG A 269 -1.73 6.79 -29.43
C ARG A 269 -0.45 6.46 -28.65
N THR A 270 0.07 7.43 -27.90
CA THR A 270 1.36 7.39 -27.23
C THR A 270 1.19 7.61 -25.74
N LYS A 271 2.05 6.85 -25.06
CA LYS A 271 2.24 6.57 -23.63
C LYS A 271 2.30 7.82 -22.78
N ILE A 272 1.56 7.84 -21.67
CA ILE A 272 1.84 8.80 -20.57
C ILE A 272 1.58 8.12 -19.23
N ALA A 273 2.62 8.07 -18.41
CA ALA A 273 2.51 7.83 -16.98
C ALA A 273 2.03 9.13 -16.32
N PHE A 274 0.98 9.06 -15.50
CA PHE A 274 0.51 10.18 -14.67
C PHE A 274 1.48 10.39 -13.49
N GLU A 275 2.76 10.56 -13.80
CA GLU A 275 3.85 10.76 -12.86
C GLU A 275 4.23 12.23 -12.90
N THR A 276 4.59 12.80 -11.74
CA THR A 276 5.09 14.18 -11.75
C THR A 276 6.44 14.22 -12.50
N PRO A 277 6.80 15.35 -13.14
CA PRO A 277 8.08 15.46 -13.86
C PRO A 277 9.29 15.06 -12.99
N GLU A 278 9.23 15.37 -11.70
CA GLU A 278 10.27 15.04 -10.73
C GLU A 278 10.43 13.53 -10.52
N PHE A 279 9.32 12.79 -10.46
CA PHE A 279 9.38 11.33 -10.31
C PHE A 279 9.80 10.64 -11.62
N LEU A 280 9.44 11.20 -12.77
CA LEU A 280 9.93 10.70 -14.07
C LEU A 280 11.46 10.80 -14.15
N ALA A 281 12.02 11.96 -13.81
CA ALA A 281 13.47 12.16 -13.79
C ALA A 281 14.19 11.20 -12.81
N TYR A 282 13.61 10.98 -11.64
CA TYR A 282 14.13 10.02 -10.66
C TYR A 282 14.18 8.58 -11.22
N ARG A 283 13.13 8.14 -11.92
CA ARG A 283 13.11 6.81 -12.54
C ARG A 283 14.13 6.66 -13.65
N GLU A 284 14.27 7.68 -14.52
CA GLU A 284 15.28 7.67 -15.58
C GLU A 284 16.69 7.58 -15.01
N GLN A 285 16.95 8.21 -13.87
CA GLN A 285 18.23 8.08 -13.16
C GLN A 285 18.48 6.64 -12.70
N LEU A 286 17.50 5.97 -12.07
CA LEU A 286 17.62 4.58 -11.64
C LEU A 286 17.82 3.61 -12.82
N GLU A 287 17.10 3.82 -13.92
CA GLU A 287 17.24 3.01 -15.15
C GLU A 287 18.65 3.20 -15.75
N ARG A 288 19.23 4.40 -15.70
CA ARG A 288 20.64 4.61 -16.14
C ARG A 288 21.65 3.95 -15.22
N SER A 289 21.46 4.02 -13.91
CA SER A 289 22.39 3.41 -12.93
C SER A 289 22.40 1.89 -13.01
N SER A 290 21.26 1.26 -13.27
CA SER A 290 21.14 -0.20 -13.40
C SER A 290 21.69 -0.79 -14.71
N HIS A 291 22.02 0.05 -15.70
CA HIS A 291 22.66 -0.37 -16.96
C HIS A 291 24.19 -0.19 -16.95
N VAL A 292 24.77 0.28 -15.84
CA VAL A 292 26.22 0.53 -15.69
C VAL A 292 26.88 -0.56 -14.81
N GLU A 293 26.11 -1.43 -14.19
CA GLU A 293 26.56 -2.64 -13.46
C GLU A 293 26.44 -3.91 -14.32
#